data_AF-A0A0F2R4I4-F1
#
_entry.id   AF-A0A0F2R4I4-F1
#
_cell.length_a   1.000
_cell.length_b   1.000
_cell.length_c   1.000
_cell.angle_alpha   90.00
_cell.angle_beta   90.00
_cell.angle_gamma   90.00
#
_symmetry.space_group_name_H-M   'P 1'
#
loop_
_entity.id
_entity.type
_entity.pdbx_description
1 polymer ?
#
loop_
_entity_poly.entity_id
_entity_poly.type
_entity_poly.pdbx_seq_one_letter_code
_entity_poly.pdbx_strand_id
1 'polypeptide(L)'
;MKRTLKRISKLHTSILILACLAVLAAAGCRAPFFRPVAQKAAFSSSEMKKYAEALNAYRAQDYATSARHFATLREQAAGDDVARVALYGIACSRLMSAETIKEYRDAMALWDRWMRSPPVRPPYHENAAMMAPILKEKMIFSFILLDSEEFKDEKNQDAVDVFISQVDRESQRLKPKLDNTVQSIDQRDEKIKALEKEIARLNQQIKDFESIDQKIQKKKSAIPAD
;
A
#
# COMPACT_ATOMS: atom_id res chain seq x y z
N MET A 1 -76.54 -41.28 0.38
CA MET A 1 -76.38 -39.83 0.69
C MET A 1 -75.03 -39.40 1.27
N LYS A 2 -74.17 -40.27 1.84
CA LYS A 2 -72.89 -39.84 2.46
C LYS A 2 -71.72 -39.56 1.49
N ARG A 3 -71.81 -39.94 0.21
CA ARG A 3 -70.72 -39.74 -0.78
C ARG A 3 -70.78 -38.38 -1.49
N THR A 4 -71.94 -37.72 -1.51
CA THR A 4 -72.11 -36.42 -2.19
C THR A 4 -71.65 -35.24 -1.32
N LEU A 5 -71.77 -35.32 0.01
CA LEU A 5 -71.27 -34.24 0.91
C LEU A 5 -69.73 -34.10 0.91
N LYS A 6 -68.97 -35.20 0.77
CA LYS A 6 -67.49 -35.13 0.75
C LYS A 6 -66.92 -34.47 -0.50
N ARG A 7 -67.64 -34.50 -1.63
CA ARG A 7 -67.19 -33.82 -2.87
C ARG A 7 -67.35 -32.31 -2.79
N ILE A 8 -68.41 -31.83 -2.15
CA ILE A 8 -68.68 -30.39 -1.98
C ILE A 8 -67.63 -29.75 -1.06
N SER A 9 -67.24 -30.43 0.02
CA SER A 9 -66.18 -29.96 0.94
C SER A 9 -64.80 -29.81 0.30
N LYS A 10 -64.42 -30.70 -0.63
CA LYS A 10 -63.13 -30.60 -1.34
C LYS A 10 -63.14 -29.52 -2.42
N LEU A 11 -64.30 -29.22 -3.01
CA LEU A 11 -64.40 -28.16 -4.01
C LEU A 11 -64.28 -26.77 -3.38
N HIS A 12 -64.90 -26.56 -2.22
CA HIS A 12 -64.83 -25.27 -1.51
C HIS A 12 -63.42 -24.96 -1.00
N THR A 13 -62.67 -25.96 -0.53
CA THR A 13 -61.29 -25.76 -0.05
C THR A 13 -60.33 -25.39 -1.18
N SER A 14 -60.44 -26.03 -2.36
CA SER A 14 -59.63 -25.68 -3.52
C SER A 14 -59.94 -24.29 -4.08
N ILE A 15 -61.22 -23.89 -4.10
CA ILE A 15 -61.63 -22.54 -4.58
C ILE A 15 -61.10 -21.45 -3.64
N LEU A 16 -61.12 -21.69 -2.32
CA LEU A 16 -60.66 -20.72 -1.33
C LEU A 16 -59.13 -20.54 -1.37
N ILE A 17 -58.38 -21.62 -1.63
CA ILE A 17 -56.92 -21.55 -1.83
C ILE A 17 -56.56 -20.80 -3.14
N LEU A 18 -57.28 -21.06 -4.24
CA LEU A 18 -57.06 -20.35 -5.50
C LEU A 18 -57.38 -18.85 -5.37
N ALA A 19 -58.45 -18.50 -4.64
CA ALA A 19 -58.82 -17.12 -4.37
C ALA A 19 -57.74 -16.39 -3.54
N CYS A 20 -57.19 -17.02 -2.50
CA CYS A 20 -56.11 -16.45 -1.71
C CYS A 20 -54.81 -16.25 -2.52
N LEU A 21 -54.46 -17.18 -3.40
CA LEU A 21 -53.29 -17.05 -4.30
C LEU A 21 -53.47 -15.92 -5.32
N ALA A 22 -54.69 -15.71 -5.83
CA ALA A 22 -54.99 -14.61 -6.74
C ALA A 22 -54.89 -13.23 -6.07
N VAL A 23 -55.27 -13.10 -4.79
CA VAL A 23 -55.12 -11.84 -4.04
C VAL A 23 -53.65 -11.52 -3.74
N LEU A 24 -52.83 -12.54 -3.44
CA LEU A 24 -51.38 -12.35 -3.25
C LEU A 24 -50.65 -11.96 -4.55
N ALA A 25 -51.12 -12.45 -5.70
CA ALA A 25 -50.57 -12.07 -7.01
C ALA A 25 -50.92 -10.63 -7.41
N ALA A 26 -52.05 -10.08 -6.95
CA ALA A 26 -52.45 -8.70 -7.22
C ALA A 26 -51.83 -7.66 -6.25
N ALA A 27 -51.31 -8.10 -5.10
CA ALA A 27 -50.62 -7.24 -4.13
C ALA A 27 -49.09 -7.16 -4.35
N GLY A 28 -48.54 -7.95 -5.27
CA GLY A 28 -47.14 -7.85 -5.69
C GLY A 28 -46.94 -6.71 -6.69
N CYS A 29 -45.92 -5.87 -6.46
CA CYS A 29 -45.43 -4.82 -7.38
C CYS A 29 -46.06 -3.41 -7.33
N ARG A 30 -46.62 -3.00 -6.19
CA ARG A 30 -46.61 -1.56 -5.83
C ARG A 30 -46.00 -1.39 -4.46
N ALA A 31 -44.66 -1.48 -4.39
CA ALA A 31 -43.92 -0.96 -3.26
C ALA A 31 -43.81 0.57 -3.42
N PRO A 32 -44.53 1.40 -2.64
CA PRO A 32 -44.47 2.86 -2.77
C PRO A 32 -43.23 3.47 -2.09
N PHE A 33 -42.25 2.66 -1.69
CA PHE A 33 -41.15 3.09 -0.83
C PHE A 33 -39.81 3.34 -1.52
N PHE A 34 -39.65 2.99 -2.79
CA PHE A 34 -38.48 3.44 -3.56
C PHE A 34 -38.87 4.66 -4.38
N ARG A 35 -38.97 5.82 -3.72
CA ARG A 35 -38.65 7.07 -4.45
C ARG A 35 -37.22 6.86 -4.96
N PRO A 36 -36.94 6.93 -6.27
CA PRO A 36 -35.57 7.09 -6.72
C PRO A 36 -35.09 8.37 -6.06
N VAL A 37 -34.32 8.24 -4.99
CA VAL A 37 -33.53 9.34 -4.47
C VAL A 37 -32.74 9.77 -5.67
N ALA A 38 -33.06 10.94 -6.23
CA ALA A 38 -32.32 11.50 -7.33
C ALA A 38 -30.86 11.43 -6.90
N GLN A 39 -30.09 10.52 -7.52
CA GLN A 39 -28.68 10.29 -7.24
C GLN A 39 -27.93 11.52 -7.71
N LYS A 40 -28.04 12.60 -6.95
CA LYS A 40 -27.60 13.92 -7.36
C LYS A 40 -26.20 14.15 -6.85
N ALA A 41 -25.20 13.50 -7.44
CA ALA A 41 -23.85 14.04 -7.65
C ALA A 41 -22.92 12.91 -8.12
N ALA A 42 -23.15 12.43 -9.34
CA ALA A 42 -22.02 11.96 -10.13
C ALA A 42 -21.16 13.18 -10.47
N PHE A 43 -19.84 13.02 -10.54
CA PHE A 43 -18.95 14.05 -11.09
C PHE A 43 -19.51 14.50 -12.44
N SER A 44 -19.60 15.81 -12.66
CA SER A 44 -19.82 16.30 -14.01
C SER A 44 -18.66 15.87 -14.91
N SER A 45 -18.90 15.79 -16.22
CA SER A 45 -17.83 15.47 -17.19
C SER A 45 -16.63 16.40 -17.04
N SER A 46 -16.86 17.68 -16.74
CA SER A 46 -15.80 18.67 -16.53
C SER A 46 -15.00 18.45 -15.23
N GLU A 47 -15.67 18.08 -14.14
CA GLU A 47 -15.01 17.77 -12.85
C GLU A 47 -14.20 16.48 -12.98
N MET A 48 -14.73 15.47 -13.69
CA MET A 48 -14.03 14.21 -13.92
C MET A 48 -12.74 14.41 -14.71
N LYS A 49 -12.74 15.29 -15.71
CA LYS A 49 -11.54 15.63 -16.48
C LYS A 49 -10.47 16.27 -15.58
N LYS A 50 -10.84 17.26 -14.78
CA LYS A 50 -9.92 17.93 -13.84
C LYS A 50 -9.37 16.98 -12.77
N TYR A 51 -10.22 16.07 -12.28
CA TYR A 51 -9.80 15.03 -11.35
C TYR A 51 -8.76 14.09 -11.97
N ALA A 52 -8.98 13.68 -13.23
CA ALA A 52 -8.02 12.87 -13.97
C ALA A 52 -6.69 13.59 -14.21
N GLU A 53 -6.73 14.89 -14.55
CA GLU A 53 -5.52 15.72 -14.67
C GLU A 53 -4.73 15.77 -13.35
N ALA A 54 -5.41 16.00 -12.23
CA ALA A 54 -4.80 16.02 -10.90
C ALA A 54 -4.14 14.67 -10.54
N LEU A 55 -4.81 13.55 -10.83
CA LEU A 55 -4.28 12.20 -10.60
C LEU A 55 -3.10 11.86 -11.51
N ASN A 56 -3.13 12.30 -12.76
CA ASN A 56 -2.01 12.08 -13.69
C ASN A 56 -0.76 12.81 -13.21
N ALA A 57 -0.89 14.07 -12.75
CA ALA A 57 0.21 14.81 -12.13
C ALA A 57 0.74 14.09 -10.87
N TYR A 58 -0.16 13.59 -10.01
CA TYR A 58 0.22 12.84 -8.80
C TYR A 58 1.04 11.58 -9.14
N ARG A 59 0.60 10.81 -10.14
CA ARG A 59 1.28 9.60 -10.60
C ARG A 59 2.63 9.88 -11.24
N ALA A 60 2.77 11.04 -11.88
CA ALA A 60 4.03 11.53 -12.42
C ALA A 60 4.97 12.10 -11.33
N GLN A 61 4.60 11.99 -10.04
CA GLN A 61 5.34 12.54 -8.89
C GLN A 61 5.46 14.08 -8.90
N ASP A 62 4.68 14.77 -9.75
CA ASP A 62 4.56 16.22 -9.71
C ASP A 62 3.45 16.62 -8.72
N TYR A 63 3.80 16.50 -7.43
CA TYR A 63 2.88 16.73 -6.32
C TYR A 63 2.45 18.20 -6.21
N ALA A 64 3.30 19.15 -6.58
CA ALA A 64 2.98 20.57 -6.57
C ALA A 64 1.89 20.90 -7.60
N THR A 65 2.03 20.41 -8.84
CA THR A 65 1.02 20.56 -9.89
C THR A 65 -0.27 19.81 -9.54
N SER A 66 -0.16 18.60 -8.99
CA SER A 66 -1.32 17.83 -8.52
C SER A 66 -2.12 18.58 -7.46
N ALA A 67 -1.46 19.14 -6.44
CA ALA A 67 -2.10 19.93 -5.40
C ALA A 67 -2.85 21.14 -5.97
N ARG A 68 -2.27 21.82 -6.97
CA ARG A 68 -2.92 22.94 -7.67
C ARG A 68 -4.16 22.49 -8.43
N HIS A 69 -4.11 21.40 -9.19
CA HIS A 69 -5.29 20.89 -9.90
C HIS A 69 -6.41 20.49 -8.94
N PHE A 70 -6.09 19.84 -7.82
CA PHE A 70 -7.08 19.53 -6.80
C PHE A 70 -7.65 20.79 -6.11
N ALA A 71 -6.84 21.82 -5.87
CA ALA A 71 -7.33 23.10 -5.34
C ALA A 71 -8.34 23.75 -6.30
N THR A 72 -8.00 23.85 -7.58
CA THR A 72 -8.90 24.37 -8.62
C THR A 72 -10.19 23.53 -8.73
N LEU A 73 -10.08 22.20 -8.69
CA LEU A 73 -11.25 21.31 -8.70
C LEU A 73 -12.15 21.58 -7.49
N ARG A 74 -11.57 21.77 -6.31
CA ARG A 74 -12.32 22.04 -5.07
C ARG A 74 -13.04 23.38 -5.13
N GLU A 75 -12.39 24.43 -5.62
CA GLU A 75 -12.99 25.77 -5.76
C GLU A 75 -14.16 25.79 -6.75
N GLN A 76 -14.09 24.94 -7.78
CA GLN A 76 -15.07 24.86 -8.85
C GLN A 76 -16.07 23.71 -8.67
N ALA A 77 -16.00 22.99 -7.56
CA ALA A 77 -16.85 21.83 -7.29
C ALA A 77 -18.30 22.27 -7.10
N ALA A 78 -19.22 21.62 -7.83
CA ALA A 78 -20.65 21.90 -7.72
C ALA A 78 -21.30 21.23 -6.48
N GLY A 79 -20.63 20.25 -5.88
CA GLY A 79 -21.13 19.50 -4.73
C GLY A 79 -20.05 19.16 -3.72
N ASP A 80 -20.50 19.00 -2.47
CA ASP A 80 -19.63 18.71 -1.31
C ASP A 80 -18.82 17.42 -1.48
N ASP A 81 -19.35 16.43 -2.20
CA ASP A 81 -18.65 15.18 -2.51
C ASP A 81 -17.35 15.42 -3.30
N VAL A 82 -17.46 16.19 -4.40
CA VAL A 82 -16.31 16.52 -5.25
C VAL A 82 -15.33 17.40 -4.48
N ALA A 83 -15.83 18.39 -3.72
CA ALA A 83 -15.00 19.25 -2.89
C ALA A 83 -14.22 18.46 -1.82
N ARG A 84 -14.85 17.44 -1.23
CA ARG A 84 -14.23 16.54 -0.24
C ARG A 84 -13.16 15.66 -0.88
N VAL A 85 -13.44 15.05 -2.03
CA VAL A 85 -12.46 14.24 -2.78
C VAL A 85 -11.26 15.09 -3.21
N ALA A 86 -11.53 16.31 -3.67
CA ALA A 86 -10.47 17.25 -4.03
C ALA A 86 -9.62 17.63 -2.80
N LEU A 87 -10.23 17.90 -1.65
CA LEU A 87 -9.51 18.19 -0.41
C LEU A 87 -8.58 17.02 0.01
N TYR A 88 -9.05 15.78 -0.12
CA TYR A 88 -8.22 14.59 0.09
C TYR A 88 -6.99 14.60 -0.82
N GLY A 89 -7.20 14.84 -2.13
CA GLY A 89 -6.11 14.94 -3.09
C GLY A 89 -5.09 16.04 -2.76
N ILE A 90 -5.55 17.21 -2.29
CA ILE A 90 -4.65 18.29 -1.83
C ILE A 90 -3.82 17.82 -0.64
N ALA A 91 -4.46 17.21 0.37
CA ALA A 91 -3.78 16.74 1.57
C ALA A 91 -2.69 15.72 1.24
N CYS A 92 -3.01 14.69 0.45
CA CYS A 92 -2.04 13.68 0.01
C CYS A 92 -0.88 14.30 -0.78
N SER A 93 -1.18 15.19 -1.74
CA SER A 93 -0.14 15.82 -2.57
C SER A 93 0.80 16.68 -1.73
N ARG A 94 0.28 17.45 -0.78
CA ARG A 94 1.10 18.28 0.11
C ARG A 94 1.90 17.46 1.11
N LEU A 95 1.36 16.34 1.61
CA LEU A 95 2.12 15.42 2.47
C LEU A 95 3.32 14.83 1.72
N MET A 96 3.15 14.46 0.45
CA MET A 96 4.22 13.90 -0.38
C MET A 96 5.30 14.92 -0.81
N SER A 97 4.99 16.22 -0.78
CA SER A 97 5.90 17.31 -1.19
C SER A 97 6.37 18.19 -0.05
N ALA A 98 6.03 17.87 1.20
CA ALA A 98 6.49 18.63 2.35
C ALA A 98 8.00 18.42 2.54
N GLU A 99 8.78 19.48 2.38
CA GLU A 99 10.23 19.46 2.61
C GLU A 99 10.56 19.97 4.03
N THR A 100 9.64 20.72 4.63
CA THR A 100 9.79 21.30 5.97
C THR A 100 8.73 20.79 6.95
N ILE A 101 9.04 20.84 8.25
CA ILE A 101 8.11 20.49 9.33
C ILE A 101 6.84 21.36 9.25
N LYS A 102 7.00 22.65 8.96
CA LYS A 102 5.88 23.58 8.82
C LYS A 102 4.95 23.16 7.69
N GLU A 103 5.47 22.83 6.51
CA GLU A 103 4.66 22.35 5.37
C GLU A 103 3.96 21.03 5.69
N TYR A 104 4.64 20.13 6.40
CA TYR A 104 4.04 18.88 6.86
C TYR A 104 2.88 19.13 7.84
N ARG A 105 3.05 20.02 8.82
CA ARG A 105 1.98 20.43 9.75
C ARG A 105 0.80 21.05 8.99
N ASP A 106 1.08 21.93 8.02
CA ASP A 106 0.07 22.56 7.17
C ASP A 106 -0.70 21.50 6.34
N ALA A 107 -0.02 20.48 5.83
CA ALA A 107 -0.62 19.36 5.10
C ALA A 107 -1.47 18.45 6.01
N MET A 108 -0.99 18.17 7.22
CA MET A 108 -1.73 17.42 8.24
C MET A 108 -3.01 18.15 8.68
N ALA A 109 -2.98 19.49 8.77
CA ALA A 109 -4.18 20.26 9.07
C ALA A 109 -5.26 20.11 7.96
N LEU A 110 -4.85 19.99 6.69
CA LEU A 110 -5.77 19.70 5.58
C LEU A 110 -6.34 18.29 5.67
N TRP A 111 -5.50 17.32 6.03
CA TRP A 111 -5.92 15.93 6.27
C TRP A 111 -6.96 15.85 7.40
N ASP A 112 -6.70 16.49 8.53
CA ASP A 112 -7.62 16.57 9.67
C ASP A 112 -8.93 17.24 9.30
N ARG A 113 -8.87 18.29 8.48
CA ARG A 113 -10.08 18.95 7.96
C ARG A 113 -10.91 18.02 7.10
N TRP A 114 -10.27 17.25 6.23
CA TRP A 114 -10.95 16.26 5.39
C TRP A 114 -11.61 15.15 6.23
N MET A 115 -10.93 14.66 7.28
CA MET A 115 -11.49 13.64 8.16
C MET A 115 -12.76 14.09 8.87
N ARG A 116 -12.81 15.37 9.28
CA ARG A 116 -13.99 15.95 9.94
C ARG A 116 -15.14 16.21 8.97
N SER A 117 -14.89 16.21 7.66
CA SER A 117 -15.94 16.32 6.65
C SER A 117 -16.65 14.97 6.50
N PRO A 118 -17.91 14.83 6.95
CA PRO A 118 -18.64 13.58 6.84
C PRO A 118 -18.80 13.25 5.35
N PRO A 119 -18.66 11.97 4.97
CA PRO A 119 -18.99 11.58 3.61
C PRO A 119 -20.51 11.74 3.41
N VAL A 120 -20.93 12.20 2.23
CA VAL A 120 -22.30 12.71 2.03
C VAL A 120 -23.31 11.59 1.73
N ARG A 121 -22.91 10.44 1.17
CA ARG A 121 -23.84 9.33 0.84
C ARG A 121 -23.34 7.89 1.00
N PRO A 122 -23.98 7.05 1.83
CA PRO A 122 -23.76 5.60 1.79
C PRO A 122 -24.22 4.97 0.46
N PRO A 123 -23.74 3.77 0.07
CA PRO A 123 -22.82 2.88 0.80
C PRO A 123 -21.35 3.10 0.39
N TYR A 124 -20.46 3.27 1.36
CA TYR A 124 -19.05 3.65 1.10
C TYR A 124 -18.19 2.41 0.86
N HIS A 125 -17.61 2.31 -0.33
CA HIS A 125 -16.77 1.17 -0.72
C HIS A 125 -15.39 1.17 -0.08
N GLU A 126 -14.97 2.23 0.61
CA GLU A 126 -13.78 2.27 1.49
C GLU A 126 -13.81 3.62 2.23
N ASN A 127 -13.64 3.63 3.56
CA ASN A 127 -13.54 4.86 4.34
C ASN A 127 -12.07 5.14 4.66
N ALA A 128 -11.40 5.94 3.82
CA ALA A 128 -10.01 6.32 4.04
C ALA A 128 -9.77 7.04 5.39
N ALA A 129 -10.81 7.54 6.08
CA ALA A 129 -10.66 8.06 7.45
C ALA A 129 -10.29 6.95 8.45
N MET A 130 -10.61 5.69 8.16
CA MET A 130 -10.17 4.54 8.97
C MET A 130 -8.67 4.31 8.88
N MET A 131 -8.00 4.79 7.82
CA MET A 131 -6.55 4.73 7.73
C MET A 131 -5.88 5.82 8.56
N ALA A 132 -6.57 6.90 8.92
CA ALA A 132 -5.93 8.02 9.58
C ALA A 132 -5.33 7.71 10.96
N PRO A 133 -5.95 6.93 11.85
CA PRO A 133 -5.30 6.48 13.08
C PRO A 133 -4.03 5.66 12.78
N ILE A 134 -4.05 4.83 11.74
CA ILE A 134 -2.88 4.06 11.31
C ILE A 134 -1.78 5.01 10.83
N LEU A 135 -2.12 6.01 10.02
CA LEU A 135 -1.16 7.01 9.55
C LEU A 135 -0.54 7.79 10.73
N LYS A 136 -1.36 8.19 11.71
CA LYS A 136 -0.95 9.01 12.84
C LYS A 136 -0.15 8.23 13.89
N GLU A 137 -0.54 6.99 14.19
CA GLU A 137 -0.02 6.22 15.32
C GLU A 137 0.99 5.14 14.91
N LYS A 138 0.94 4.67 13.66
CA LYS A 138 1.71 3.49 13.21
C LYS A 138 2.58 3.76 11.99
N MET A 139 2.21 4.68 11.10
CA MET A 139 3.08 5.08 10.00
C MET A 139 4.04 6.16 10.46
N ILE A 140 5.23 5.71 10.85
CA ILE A 140 6.44 6.51 11.11
C ILE A 140 7.01 7.03 9.78
N PHE A 141 6.15 7.50 8.86
CA PHE A 141 6.59 8.08 7.59
C PHE A 141 6.93 9.55 7.81
N SER A 142 8.06 9.78 8.44
CA SER A 142 8.82 10.99 8.19
C SER A 142 10.31 10.68 8.35
N PHE A 143 10.94 10.37 7.23
CA PHE A 143 12.37 10.66 7.03
C PHE A 143 12.65 12.18 7.02
N ILE A 144 11.64 13.03 7.26
CA ILE A 144 11.84 14.39 7.73
C ILE A 144 12.45 14.24 9.12
N LEU A 145 13.77 14.33 9.20
CA LEU A 145 14.50 14.52 10.44
C LEU A 145 13.84 15.72 11.12
N LEU A 146 13.06 15.44 12.16
CA LEU A 146 12.52 16.45 13.02
C LEU A 146 13.74 17.08 13.70
N ASP A 147 14.20 18.23 13.21
CA ASP A 147 15.13 19.07 13.97
C ASP A 147 14.43 19.34 15.31
N SER A 148 14.98 18.74 16.37
CA SER A 148 14.32 18.65 17.69
C SER A 148 14.15 20.00 18.37
N GLU A 149 14.71 21.06 17.79
CA GLU A 149 14.69 22.43 18.33
C GLU A 149 13.29 23.06 18.35
N GLU A 150 12.34 22.62 17.52
CA GLU A 150 10.99 23.21 17.44
C GLU A 150 9.90 22.48 18.25
N PHE A 151 10.18 21.34 18.90
CA PHE A 151 9.21 20.59 19.70
C PHE A 151 9.33 20.86 21.22
N LYS A 152 9.53 22.13 21.60
CA LYS A 152 9.44 22.57 23.01
C LYS A 152 8.00 22.85 23.43
N ASP A 153 7.14 21.86 23.25
CA ASP A 153 5.86 21.82 23.95
C ASP A 153 6.07 20.89 25.17
N GLU A 154 6.22 21.48 26.36
CA GLU A 154 6.74 20.85 27.60
C GLU A 154 6.02 19.56 28.02
N LYS A 155 4.83 19.29 27.48
CA LYS A 155 3.99 18.17 27.93
C LYS A 155 4.22 16.84 27.22
N ASN A 156 5.03 16.82 26.15
CA ASN A 156 5.30 15.60 25.36
C ASN A 156 6.80 15.30 25.15
N GLN A 157 7.70 16.09 25.77
CA GLN A 157 9.15 15.90 25.68
C GLN A 157 9.60 14.52 26.19
N ASP A 158 8.99 14.02 27.27
CA ASP A 158 9.35 12.71 27.84
C ASP A 158 9.17 11.56 26.85
N ALA A 159 8.12 11.59 26.01
CA ALA A 159 7.87 10.52 25.04
C ALA A 159 8.86 10.58 23.86
N VAL A 160 9.25 11.78 23.45
CA VAL A 160 10.21 12.00 22.37
C VAL A 160 11.63 11.64 22.82
N ASP A 161 12.03 12.03 24.02
CA ASP A 161 13.35 11.70 24.57
C ASP A 161 13.52 10.19 24.81
N VAL A 162 12.47 9.50 25.23
CA VAL A 162 12.48 8.02 25.34
C VAL A 162 12.67 7.37 23.97
N PHE A 163 12.02 7.89 22.92
CA PHE A 163 12.18 7.36 21.57
C PHE A 163 13.58 7.65 21.00
N ILE A 164 14.08 8.88 21.12
CA ILE A 164 15.43 9.26 20.67
C ILE A 164 16.48 8.41 21.37
N SER A 165 16.40 8.28 22.70
CA SER A 165 17.33 7.44 23.46
C SER A 165 17.24 5.95 23.11
N GLN A 166 16.06 5.46 22.70
CA GLN A 166 15.90 4.10 22.19
C GLN A 166 16.55 3.91 20.81
N VAL A 167 16.36 4.87 19.90
CA VAL A 167 16.99 4.86 18.57
C VAL A 167 18.51 4.93 18.70
N ASP A 168 19.03 5.79 19.59
CA ASP A 168 20.46 5.89 19.86
C ASP A 168 21.04 4.61 20.43
N ARG A 169 20.32 3.94 21.35
CA ARG A 169 20.73 2.63 21.88
C ARG A 169 20.79 1.56 20.80
N GLU A 170 19.80 1.49 19.90
CA GLU A 170 19.83 0.53 18.80
C GLU A 170 20.95 0.87 17.81
N SER A 171 21.18 2.16 17.51
CA SER A 171 22.31 2.61 16.68
C SER A 171 23.66 2.20 17.29
N GLN A 172 23.86 2.45 18.58
CA GLN A 172 25.06 2.02 19.31
C GLN A 172 25.19 0.51 19.40
N ARG A 173 24.08 -0.25 19.42
CA ARG A 173 24.11 -1.72 19.42
C ARG A 173 24.45 -2.29 18.05
N LEU A 174 24.01 -1.64 16.97
CA LEU A 174 24.22 -2.10 15.61
C LEU A 174 25.60 -1.75 15.06
N LYS A 175 26.16 -0.60 15.45
CA LYS A 175 27.50 -0.17 15.02
C LYS A 175 28.61 -1.21 15.25
N PRO A 176 28.81 -1.78 16.46
CA PRO A 176 29.85 -2.79 16.67
C PRO A 176 29.56 -4.10 15.92
N LYS A 177 28.28 -4.44 15.68
CA LYS A 177 27.93 -5.61 14.85
C LYS A 177 28.32 -5.39 13.40
N LEU A 178 28.12 -4.18 12.89
CA LEU A 178 28.55 -3.81 11.54
C LEU A 178 30.07 -3.87 11.44
N ASP A 179 30.79 -3.26 12.38
CA ASP A 179 32.26 -3.26 12.41
C ASP A 179 32.83 -4.69 12.49
N ASN A 180 32.26 -5.54 13.35
CA ASN A 180 32.63 -6.96 13.44
C ASN A 180 32.34 -7.73 12.14
N THR A 181 31.24 -7.41 11.46
CA THR A 181 30.88 -8.06 10.19
C THR A 181 31.85 -7.66 9.09
N VAL A 182 32.20 -6.37 9.01
CA VAL A 182 33.21 -5.84 8.07
C VAL A 182 34.56 -6.52 8.32
N GLN A 183 35.01 -6.60 9.57
CA GLN A 183 36.26 -7.27 9.91
C GLN A 183 36.26 -8.77 9.54
N SER A 184 35.12 -9.45 9.68
CA SER A 184 34.95 -10.85 9.27
C SER A 184 35.01 -11.03 7.75
N ILE A 185 34.49 -10.06 6.99
CA ILE A 185 34.60 -10.04 5.52
C ILE A 185 36.07 -9.90 5.12
N ASP A 186 36.79 -8.93 5.69
CA ASP A 186 38.22 -8.73 5.38
C ASP A 186 39.06 -9.98 5.66
N GLN A 187 38.80 -10.66 6.78
CA GLN A 187 39.48 -11.91 7.12
C GLN A 187 39.17 -13.05 6.13
N ARG A 188 37.95 -13.11 5.61
CA ARG A 188 37.56 -14.11 4.60
C ARG A 188 38.19 -13.80 3.25
N ASP A 189 38.27 -12.54 2.87
CA ASP A 189 38.91 -12.12 1.62
C ASP A 189 40.40 -12.45 1.59
N GLU A 190 41.11 -12.25 2.71
CA GLU A 190 42.52 -12.65 2.82
C GLU A 190 42.69 -14.19 2.75
N LYS A 191 41.77 -14.96 3.33
CA LYS A 191 41.76 -16.43 3.18
C LYS A 191 41.49 -16.86 1.74
N ILE A 192 40.56 -16.20 1.05
CA ILE A 192 40.26 -16.47 -0.36
C ILE A 192 41.51 -16.24 -1.21
N LYS A 193 42.17 -15.08 -1.06
CA LYS A 193 43.41 -14.77 -1.79
C LYS A 193 44.53 -15.78 -1.52
N ALA A 194 44.66 -16.25 -0.27
CA ALA A 194 45.65 -17.26 0.08
C ALA A 194 45.36 -18.61 -0.59
N LEU A 195 44.09 -19.05 -0.58
CA LEU A 195 43.66 -20.28 -1.24
C LEU A 195 43.78 -20.20 -2.77
N GLU A 196 43.49 -19.05 -3.37
CA GLU A 196 43.68 -18.83 -4.82
C GLU A 196 45.14 -18.97 -5.24
N LYS A 197 46.08 -18.41 -4.46
CA LYS A 197 47.52 -18.59 -4.70
C LYS A 197 47.94 -20.04 -4.63
N GLU A 198 47.41 -20.78 -3.65
CA GLU A 198 47.72 -22.21 -3.49
C GLU A 198 47.14 -23.06 -4.62
N ILE A 199 45.91 -22.79 -5.05
CA ILE A 199 45.30 -23.44 -6.22
C ILE A 199 46.13 -23.15 -7.48
N ALA A 200 46.59 -21.91 -7.68
CA ALA A 200 47.44 -21.56 -8.81
C ALA A 200 48.78 -22.33 -8.78
N ARG A 201 49.41 -22.43 -7.60
CA ARG A 201 50.65 -23.19 -7.38
C ARG A 201 50.46 -24.68 -7.70
N LEU A 202 49.41 -25.30 -7.16
CA LEU A 202 49.10 -26.72 -7.38
C LEU A 202 48.80 -27.01 -8.85
N ASN A 203 48.03 -26.14 -9.52
CA ASN A 203 47.76 -26.25 -10.96
C ASN A 203 49.04 -26.18 -11.80
N GLN A 204 50.01 -25.36 -11.41
CA GLN A 204 51.32 -25.34 -12.09
C GLN A 204 52.07 -26.65 -11.90
N GLN A 205 52.09 -27.20 -10.68
CA GLN A 205 52.73 -28.49 -10.40
C GLN A 205 52.11 -29.64 -11.20
N ILE A 206 50.77 -29.66 -11.33
CA ILE A 206 50.07 -30.66 -12.15
C ILE A 206 50.53 -30.58 -13.61
N LYS A 207 50.58 -29.38 -14.19
CA LYS A 207 51.05 -29.18 -15.57
C LYS A 207 52.49 -29.65 -15.77
N ASP A 208 53.35 -29.40 -14.79
CA ASP A 208 54.75 -29.85 -14.83
C ASP A 208 54.83 -31.40 -14.83
N PHE A 209 54.03 -32.07 -13.98
CA PHE A 209 53.93 -33.53 -13.96
C PHE A 209 53.35 -34.11 -15.26
N GLU A 210 52.30 -33.50 -15.82
CA GLU A 210 51.73 -33.90 -17.12
C GLU A 210 52.76 -33.78 -18.26
N SER A 211 53.59 -32.72 -18.24
CA SER A 211 54.67 -32.56 -19.22
C SER A 211 55.74 -33.65 -19.10
N ILE A 212 56.09 -34.04 -17.86
CA ILE A 212 57.02 -35.15 -17.61
C ILE A 212 56.43 -36.46 -18.14
N ASP A 213 55.16 -36.75 -17.85
CA ASP A 213 54.50 -37.97 -18.33
C ASP A 213 54.48 -38.03 -19.87
N GLN A 214 54.12 -36.94 -20.54
CA GLN A 214 54.17 -36.85 -22.01
C GLN A 214 55.56 -37.12 -22.58
N LYS A 215 56.63 -36.63 -21.91
CA LYS A 215 58.02 -36.91 -22.30
C LYS A 215 58.37 -38.39 -22.11
N ILE A 216 57.88 -39.03 -21.05
CA ILE A 216 58.09 -40.47 -20.80
C ILE A 216 57.37 -41.30 -21.87
N GLN A 217 56.10 -41.01 -22.17
CA GLN A 217 55.33 -41.73 -23.19
C GLN A 217 56.00 -41.65 -24.57
N LYS A 218 56.46 -40.46 -24.98
CA LYS A 218 57.20 -40.26 -26.24
C LYS A 218 58.49 -41.08 -26.31
N LYS A 219 59.23 -41.18 -25.20
CA LYS A 219 60.44 -42.01 -25.12
C LYS A 219 60.12 -43.51 -25.21
N LYS A 220 59.03 -43.95 -24.57
CA LYS A 220 58.61 -45.35 -24.58
C LYS A 220 58.22 -45.84 -25.98
N SER A 221 57.52 -45.02 -26.76
CA SER A 221 57.12 -45.34 -28.14
C SER A 221 58.29 -45.33 -29.15
N ALA A 222 59.42 -44.72 -28.79
CA ALA A 222 60.59 -44.60 -29.67
C ALA A 222 61.55 -45.80 -29.59
N ILE A 223 61.32 -46.74 -28.67
CA ILE A 223 62.08 -47.99 -28.56
C ILE A 223 61.36 -49.03 -29.42
N PRO A 224 61.93 -49.47 -30.55
CA PRO A 224 61.34 -50.53 -31.38
C PRO A 224 61.25 -51.83 -30.57
N ALA A 225 60.14 -52.55 -30.71
CA ALA A 225 60.03 -53.90 -30.19
C ALA A 225 60.80 -54.84 -31.13
N ASP A 226 62.04 -55.19 -30.75
CA ASP A 226 62.81 -56.29 -31.33
C ASP A 226 62.25 -57.66 -30.90
#